data_AF-A0A6V8NQC6-F1
#
_entry.id   AF-A0A6V8NQC6-F1
#
_cell.length_a   1.000
_cell.length_b   1.000
_cell.length_c   1.000
_cell.angle_alpha   90.00
_cell.angle_beta   90.00
_cell.angle_gamma   90.00
#
_symmetry.space_group_name_H-M   'P 1'
#
loop_
_entity.id
_entity.type
_entity.pdbx_description
1 polymer ?
#
loop_
_entity_poly.entity_id
_entity_poly.type
_entity_poly.pdbx_seq_one_letter_code
_entity_poly.pdbx_strand_id
1 'polypeptide(L)'
;MDPTLEIGFYPADCIKCEDCVEACPTGASKIGLPERIDRAICKRCGTCAEVCPSGGLRQIGRFYEIDELLDIVLRDNIYYRTSGGGVTLSGGEPSLYVDYTSQLLEKLKSAGIHTAMETNGFFDWSQFSAKILGLLDLIL
;
A
#
# COMPACT_ATOMS: atom_id res chain seq x y z
N MET A 1 -2.28 12.24 -1.37
CA MET A 1 -1.60 11.11 -2.03
C MET A 1 -2.68 10.06 -2.27
N ASP A 2 -2.85 9.60 -3.51
CA ASP A 2 -3.93 8.69 -3.89
C ASP A 2 -3.51 7.24 -3.54
N PRO A 3 -4.14 6.57 -2.57
CA PRO A 3 -3.79 5.21 -2.15
C PRO A 3 -4.37 4.13 -3.07
N THR A 4 -4.93 4.52 -4.23
CA THR A 4 -5.42 3.56 -5.21
C THR A 4 -4.29 2.67 -5.73
N LEU A 5 -4.68 1.46 -6.10
CA LEU A 5 -3.80 0.51 -6.76
C LEU A 5 -3.10 1.14 -7.97
N GLU A 6 -1.84 0.79 -8.16
CA GLU A 6 -1.06 1.20 -9.33
C GLU A 6 -1.00 0.06 -10.34
N ILE A 7 -0.78 0.41 -11.61
CA ILE A 7 -0.53 -0.59 -12.65
C ILE A 7 0.97 -0.62 -12.94
N GLY A 8 1.58 -1.76 -12.62
CA GLY A 8 2.98 -2.04 -12.91
C GLY A 8 3.14 -2.78 -14.23
N PHE A 9 4.14 -2.38 -15.02
CA PHE A 9 4.52 -3.08 -16.25
C PHE A 9 5.86 -3.79 -16.08
N TYR A 10 5.88 -5.09 -16.41
CA TYR A 10 7.03 -5.98 -16.34
C TYR A 10 7.39 -6.43 -17.77
N PRO A 11 8.32 -5.74 -18.45
CA PRO A 11 8.60 -5.98 -19.86
C PRO A 11 9.08 -7.39 -20.17
N ALA A 12 9.84 -8.00 -19.25
CA ALA A 12 10.38 -9.36 -19.39
C ALA A 12 9.27 -10.42 -19.49
N ASP A 13 8.12 -10.16 -18.87
CA ASP A 13 7.00 -11.08 -18.83
C ASP A 13 5.98 -10.79 -19.95
N CYS A 14 6.15 -9.71 -20.72
CA CYS A 14 5.17 -9.29 -21.72
C CYS A 14 5.34 -10.05 -23.05
N ILE A 15 4.31 -10.80 -23.44
CA ILE A 15 4.28 -11.54 -24.71
C ILE A 15 3.68 -10.76 -25.89
N LYS A 16 3.30 -9.49 -25.67
CA LYS A 16 2.71 -8.59 -26.68
C LYS A 16 1.44 -9.16 -27.37
N CYS A 17 0.58 -9.83 -26.61
CA CYS A 17 -0.70 -10.38 -27.10
C CYS A 17 -1.79 -9.32 -27.34
N GLU A 18 -1.63 -8.12 -26.78
CA GLU A 18 -2.54 -6.98 -26.92
C GLU A 18 -3.89 -7.08 -26.19
N ASP A 19 -4.17 -8.17 -25.45
CA ASP A 19 -5.40 -8.33 -24.64
C ASP A 19 -5.68 -7.13 -23.70
N CYS A 20 -4.61 -6.56 -23.13
CA CYS A 20 -4.71 -5.39 -22.25
C CYS A 20 -5.16 -4.11 -22.96
N VAL A 21 -4.86 -3.97 -24.25
CA VAL A 21 -5.29 -2.85 -25.10
C VAL A 21 -6.77 -2.99 -25.39
N GLU A 22 -7.21 -4.17 -25.81
CA GLU A 22 -8.62 -4.46 -26.12
C GLU A 22 -9.52 -4.29 -24.89
N ALA A 23 -9.08 -4.77 -23.72
CA ALA A 23 -9.87 -4.72 -22.50
C ALA A 23 -9.89 -3.33 -21.83
N CYS A 24 -9.07 -2.37 -22.26
CA CYS A 24 -8.93 -1.10 -21.55
C CYS A 24 -10.12 -0.16 -21.82
N PRO A 25 -10.98 0.14 -20.82
CA PRO A 25 -12.20 0.93 -21.03
C PRO A 25 -11.93 2.40 -21.37
N THR A 26 -10.73 2.91 -21.06
CA THR A 26 -10.35 4.30 -21.36
C THR A 26 -9.38 4.41 -22.54
N GLY A 27 -8.97 3.29 -23.15
CA GLY A 27 -7.93 3.28 -24.19
C GLY A 27 -6.54 3.71 -23.68
N ALA A 28 -6.32 3.65 -22.37
CA ALA A 28 -5.04 3.99 -21.75
C ALA A 28 -3.94 2.97 -22.05
N SER A 29 -4.28 1.68 -22.22
CA SER A 29 -3.29 0.67 -22.54
C SER A 29 -2.93 0.70 -24.03
N LYS A 30 -1.65 0.82 -24.38
CA LYS A 30 -1.18 0.93 -25.77
C LYS A 30 0.11 0.16 -26.01
N ILE A 31 0.22 -0.44 -27.19
CA ILE A 31 1.49 -0.97 -27.67
C ILE A 31 2.40 0.20 -28.10
N GLY A 32 3.67 0.15 -27.69
CA GLY A 32 4.68 1.16 -28.06
C GLY A 32 4.96 2.23 -27.00
N LEU A 33 4.15 2.34 -25.94
CA LEU A 33 4.52 3.13 -24.76
C LEU A 33 5.53 2.35 -23.89
N PRO A 34 6.57 3.00 -23.32
CA PRO A 34 7.53 2.34 -22.43
C PRO A 34 6.88 1.58 -21.27
N GLU A 35 5.79 2.12 -20.71
CA GLU A 35 5.05 1.52 -19.58
C GLU A 35 3.75 0.82 -20.00
N ARG A 36 3.45 0.74 -21.30
CA ARG A 36 2.16 0.26 -21.85
C ARG A 36 0.91 1.00 -21.40
N ILE A 37 1.01 2.00 -20.53
CA ILE A 37 -0.11 2.73 -19.94
C ILE A 37 0.12 4.22 -20.14
N ASP A 38 -0.87 4.87 -20.74
CA ASP A 38 -1.00 6.33 -20.80
C ASP A 38 -1.58 6.84 -19.47
N ARG A 39 -0.69 7.29 -18.57
CA ARG A 39 -1.06 7.72 -17.21
C ARG A 39 -1.96 8.95 -17.18
N ALA A 40 -2.03 9.73 -18.26
CA ALA A 40 -2.90 10.91 -18.32
C ALA A 40 -4.39 10.54 -18.38
N ILE A 41 -4.73 9.35 -18.90
CA ILE A 41 -6.11 8.89 -19.11
C ILE A 41 -6.43 7.56 -18.40
N CYS A 42 -5.44 6.93 -17.78
CA CYS A 42 -5.63 5.72 -17.00
C CYS A 42 -6.40 6.02 -15.71
N LYS A 43 -7.50 5.30 -15.48
CA LYS A 43 -8.29 5.36 -14.24
C LYS A 43 -7.87 4.30 -13.20
N ARG A 44 -6.79 3.57 -13.44
CA ARG A 44 -6.27 2.52 -12.55
C ARG A 44 -7.33 1.48 -12.16
N CYS A 45 -8.19 1.10 -13.10
CA CYS A 45 -9.29 0.16 -12.85
C CYS A 45 -8.84 -1.31 -12.75
N GLY A 46 -7.60 -1.64 -13.09
CA GLY A 46 -7.06 -2.99 -12.94
C GLY A 46 -7.38 -3.98 -14.07
N THR A 47 -8.37 -3.71 -14.93
CA THR A 47 -8.82 -4.63 -16.00
C THR A 47 -7.69 -5.14 -16.89
N CYS A 48 -6.76 -4.25 -17.29
CA CYS A 48 -5.63 -4.62 -18.13
C CYS A 48 -4.67 -5.63 -17.48
N ALA A 49 -4.57 -5.62 -16.15
CA ALA A 49 -3.76 -6.57 -15.39
C ALA A 49 -4.51 -7.90 -15.17
N GLU A 50 -5.84 -7.86 -14.97
CA GLU A 50 -6.68 -9.05 -14.81
C GLU A 50 -6.69 -9.94 -16.06
N VAL A 51 -6.72 -9.33 -17.25
CA VAL A 51 -6.71 -10.06 -18.51
C VAL A 51 -5.31 -10.46 -18.98
N CYS A 52 -4.23 -10.02 -18.32
CA CYS A 52 -2.87 -10.24 -18.82
C CYS A 52 -2.41 -11.69 -18.56
N PRO A 53 -2.35 -12.56 -19.59
CA PRO A 53 -2.11 -13.99 -19.37
C PRO A 53 -0.69 -14.29 -18.90
N SER A 54 0.26 -13.45 -19.29
CA SER A 54 1.68 -13.62 -18.97
C SER A 54 2.10 -12.89 -17.69
N GLY A 55 1.18 -12.13 -17.07
CA GLY A 55 1.50 -11.30 -15.91
C GLY A 55 2.45 -10.14 -16.20
N GLY A 56 2.55 -9.70 -17.46
CA GLY A 56 3.32 -8.52 -17.86
C GLY A 56 2.72 -7.20 -17.36
N LEU A 57 1.42 -7.14 -17.08
CA LEU A 57 0.76 -6.05 -16.35
C LEU A 57 0.22 -6.59 -15.03
N ARG A 58 0.45 -5.86 -13.93
CA ARG A 58 0.04 -6.28 -12.57
C ARG A 58 -0.56 -5.11 -11.81
N GLN A 59 -1.52 -5.41 -10.94
CA GLN A 59 -1.95 -4.47 -9.91
C GLN A 59 -0.91 -4.45 -8.79
N ILE A 60 -0.47 -3.27 -8.40
CA ILE A 60 0.53 -3.04 -7.35
C ILE A 60 -0.12 -2.28 -6.20
N GLY A 61 0.10 -2.78 -5.00
CA GLY A 61 -0.54 -2.26 -3.80
C GLY A 61 -1.95 -2.85 -3.62
N ARG A 62 -2.37 -2.89 -2.36
CA ARG A 62 -3.70 -3.30 -1.95
C ARG A 62 -4.11 -2.46 -0.76
N PHE A 63 -5.33 -1.94 -0.81
CA PHE A 63 -5.94 -1.34 0.36
C PHE A 63 -6.47 -2.44 1.27
N TYR A 64 -6.25 -2.28 2.56
CA TYR A 64 -6.79 -3.15 3.60
C TYR A 64 -7.67 -2.31 4.51
N GLU A 65 -8.84 -2.82 4.84
CA GLU A 65 -9.58 -2.26 5.98
C GLU A 65 -8.81 -2.54 7.28
N ILE A 66 -8.97 -1.67 8.27
CA ILE A 66 -8.18 -1.73 9.51
C ILE A 66 -8.27 -3.10 10.18
N ASP A 67 -9.47 -3.68 10.28
CA ASP A 67 -9.67 -4.99 10.92
C ASP A 67 -9.06 -6.13 10.10
N GLU A 68 -9.14 -6.06 8.77
CA GLU A 68 -8.51 -7.04 7.88
C GLU A 68 -6.99 -7.01 8.02
N LEU A 69 -6.39 -5.81 8.06
CA LEU A 69 -4.95 -5.66 8.25
C LEU A 69 -4.52 -6.17 9.63
N LEU A 70 -5.29 -5.84 10.68
CA LEU A 70 -5.01 -6.31 12.03
C LEU A 70 -5.01 -7.83 12.10
N ASP A 71 -6.01 -8.50 11.50
CA ASP A 71 -6.08 -9.96 11.45
C ASP A 71 -4.87 -10.60 10.74
N ILE A 72 -4.28 -9.91 9.76
CA ILE A 72 -3.05 -10.37 9.10
C ILE A 72 -1.86 -10.20 10.03
N VAL A 73 -1.69 -9.02 10.62
CA VAL A 73 -0.56 -8.68 11.50
C VAL A 73 -0.55 -9.55 12.76
N LEU A 74 -1.72 -9.83 13.34
CA LEU A 74 -1.84 -10.62 14.57
C LEU A 74 -1.48 -12.11 14.40
N ARG A 75 -1.31 -12.61 13.16
CA ARG A 75 -0.83 -13.98 12.92
C ARG A 75 0.57 -14.20 13.50
N ASP A 76 1.36 -13.13 13.59
CA ASP A 76 2.73 -13.16 14.11
C ASP A 76 2.81 -12.79 15.61
N ASN A 77 1.68 -12.72 16.33
CA ASN A 77 1.65 -12.29 17.74
C ASN A 77 2.57 -13.11 18.66
N ILE A 78 2.69 -14.43 18.44
CA ILE A 78 3.60 -15.28 19.22
C ILE A 78 5.06 -14.80 19.06
N TYR A 79 5.45 -14.39 17.86
CA TYR A 79 6.78 -13.87 17.59
C TYR A 79 7.02 -12.53 18.30
N TYR A 80 6.05 -11.60 18.23
CA TYR A 80 6.16 -10.31 18.93
C TYR A 80 6.34 -10.50 20.44
N ARG A 81 5.53 -11.37 21.06
CA ARG A 81 5.59 -11.62 22.51
C ARG A 81 6.88 -12.29 22.96
N THR A 82 7.44 -13.19 22.15
CA THR A 82 8.67 -13.92 22.50
C THR A 82 9.92 -13.10 22.27
N SER A 83 9.94 -12.26 21.23
CA SER A 83 11.06 -11.37 20.92
C SER A 83 11.09 -10.07 21.75
N GLY A 84 9.96 -9.69 22.34
CA GLY A 84 9.78 -8.36 22.93
C GLY A 84 9.64 -7.25 21.88
N GLY A 85 9.45 -7.63 20.61
CA GLY A 85 9.27 -6.70 19.50
C GLY A 85 7.80 -6.33 19.26
N GLY A 86 7.51 -5.89 18.04
CA GLY A 86 6.17 -5.52 17.63
C GLY A 86 6.11 -5.09 16.17
N VAL A 87 5.32 -4.07 15.88
CA VAL A 87 5.04 -3.62 14.50
C VAL A 87 5.69 -2.26 14.26
N THR A 88 6.45 -2.17 13.16
CA THR A 88 6.99 -0.90 12.67
C THR A 88 6.21 -0.46 11.44
N LEU A 89 5.65 0.74 11.45
CA LEU A 89 5.11 1.39 10.26
C LEU A 89 6.26 2.08 9.51
N SER A 90 6.57 1.61 8.30
CA SER A 90 7.65 2.12 7.46
C SER A 90 7.20 2.27 5.99
N GLY A 91 8.09 2.73 5.12
CA GLY A 91 7.85 2.87 3.68
C GLY A 91 7.83 4.32 3.22
N GLY A 92 6.67 4.79 2.75
CA GLY A 92 6.45 6.21 2.42
C GLY A 92 6.47 7.09 3.67
N GLU A 93 5.47 7.95 3.85
CA GLU A 93 5.29 8.67 5.11
C GLU A 93 3.94 8.30 5.73
N PRO A 94 3.90 7.37 6.71
CA PRO A 94 2.66 6.90 7.32
C PRO A 94 1.82 8.03 7.92
N SER A 95 2.47 9.09 8.39
CA SER A 95 1.79 10.25 8.99
C SER A 95 1.07 11.13 7.97
N LEU A 96 1.21 10.91 6.66
CA LEU A 96 0.33 11.53 5.66
C LEU A 96 -1.09 10.96 5.66
N TYR A 97 -1.29 9.80 6.29
CA TYR A 97 -2.58 9.12 6.43
C TYR A 97 -3.02 9.06 7.89
N VAL A 98 -3.03 10.23 8.56
CA VAL A 98 -3.15 10.33 10.02
C VAL A 98 -4.29 9.51 10.61
N ASP A 99 -5.50 9.62 10.07
CA ASP A 99 -6.68 8.95 10.64
C ASP A 99 -6.62 7.43 10.50
N TYR A 100 -6.09 6.92 9.38
CA TYR A 100 -5.91 5.48 9.17
C TYR A 100 -4.81 4.95 10.10
N THR A 101 -3.69 5.66 10.14
CA THR A 101 -2.52 5.32 10.96
C THR A 101 -2.85 5.32 12.45
N SER A 102 -3.58 6.32 12.96
CA SER A 102 -3.96 6.37 14.37
C SER A 102 -4.88 5.21 14.75
N GLN A 103 -5.89 4.91 13.92
CA GLN A 103 -6.81 3.79 14.17
C GLN A 103 -6.10 2.44 14.21
N LEU A 104 -5.14 2.22 13.30
CA LEU A 104 -4.34 1.00 13.32
C LEU A 104 -3.48 0.90 14.59
N LEU A 105 -2.79 1.98 14.95
CA LEU A 105 -1.94 2.04 16.14
C LEU A 105 -2.74 1.84 17.44
N GLU A 106 -3.94 2.41 17.55
CA GLU A 106 -4.84 2.21 18.69
C GLU A 106 -5.21 0.72 18.88
N LYS A 107 -5.53 0.03 17.79
CA LYS A 107 -5.86 -1.40 17.83
C LYS A 107 -4.64 -2.26 18.15
N LEU A 108 -3.47 -1.95 17.59
CA LEU A 108 -2.23 -2.63 17.92
C LEU A 108 -1.87 -2.47 19.41
N LYS A 109 -1.97 -1.25 19.95
CA LYS A 109 -1.78 -1.00 21.39
C LYS A 109 -2.79 -1.74 22.25
N SER A 110 -4.06 -1.75 21.86
CA SER A 110 -5.11 -2.49 22.57
C SER A 110 -4.85 -4.00 22.56
N ALA A 111 -4.19 -4.52 21.53
CA ALA A 111 -3.73 -5.91 21.46
C ALA A 111 -2.42 -6.18 22.23
N GLY A 112 -1.85 -5.17 22.89
CA GLY A 112 -0.60 -5.26 23.65
C GLY A 112 0.65 -5.35 22.78
N ILE A 113 0.59 -4.88 21.53
CA ILE A 113 1.71 -4.90 20.60
C ILE A 113 2.50 -3.59 20.70
N HIS A 114 3.83 -3.70 20.79
CA HIS A 114 4.72 -2.56 20.71
C HIS A 114 4.67 -1.95 19.31
N THR A 115 4.66 -0.63 19.25
CA THR A 115 4.46 0.14 18.01
C THR A 115 5.66 1.03 17.74
N ALA A 116 6.15 0.99 16.51
CA ALA A 116 7.21 1.86 16.04
C ALA A 116 6.82 2.52 14.72
N MET A 117 7.42 3.68 14.43
CA MET A 117 7.27 4.35 13.14
C MET A 117 8.62 4.83 12.66
N GLU A 118 8.96 4.48 11.42
CA GLU A 118 10.02 5.14 10.66
C GLU A 118 9.42 6.33 9.94
N THR A 119 10.03 7.50 10.09
CA THR A 119 9.51 8.76 9.55
C THR A 119 10.59 9.54 8.81
N ASN A 120 10.21 10.20 7.70
CA ASN A 120 11.10 11.15 7.03
C ASN A 120 10.88 12.60 7.49
N GLY A 121 9.89 12.84 8.36
CA GLY A 121 9.62 14.14 8.98
C GLY A 121 8.64 15.01 8.19
N PHE A 122 8.07 14.52 7.09
CA PHE A 122 7.17 15.29 6.23
C PHE A 122 5.71 15.18 6.67
N PHE A 123 5.34 15.87 7.76
CA PHE A 123 3.96 15.83 8.28
C PHE A 123 3.51 17.10 9.00
N ASP A 124 2.19 17.20 9.18
CA ASP A 124 1.57 18.23 10.02
C ASP A 124 1.81 17.90 11.50
N TRP A 125 2.66 18.68 12.16
CA TRP A 125 3.01 18.48 13.57
C TRP A 125 1.79 18.49 14.49
N SER A 126 0.80 19.35 14.24
CA SER A 126 -0.37 19.46 15.11
C SER A 126 -1.21 18.18 15.07
N GLN A 127 -1.39 17.60 13.88
CA GLN A 127 -2.12 16.35 13.72
C GLN A 127 -1.32 15.15 14.23
N PHE A 128 -0.02 15.11 13.93
CA PHE A 128 0.87 14.03 14.38
C PHE A 128 0.94 13.97 15.91
N SER A 129 1.19 15.10 16.56
CA SER A 129 1.29 15.17 18.03
C SER A 129 -0.04 14.81 18.71
N ALA A 130 -1.16 15.22 18.14
CA ALA A 130 -2.49 14.96 18.70
C ALA A 130 -2.96 13.51 18.53
N LYS A 131 -2.65 12.86 17.39
CA LYS A 131 -3.26 11.58 17.01
C LYS A 131 -2.30 10.40 16.92
N ILE A 132 -1.01 10.62 16.71
CA ILE A 132 -0.03 9.54 16.45
C ILE A 132 1.00 9.43 17.57
N LEU A 133 1.58 10.56 18.02
CA LEU A 133 2.76 10.54 18.90
C LEU A 133 2.55 9.75 20.19
N GLY A 134 1.39 9.87 20.84
CA GLY A 134 1.08 9.13 22.07
C GLY A 134 0.86 7.62 21.87
N LEU A 135 0.67 7.20 20.61
CA LEU A 135 0.43 5.81 20.22
C LEU A 135 1.70 5.12 19.72
N LEU A 136 2.85 5.78 19.73
CA LEU A 136 4.12 5.17 19.34
C LEU A 136 4.98 4.92 20.57
N ASP A 137 5.62 3.76 20.61
CA ASP A 137 6.59 3.40 21.64
C ASP A 137 8.03 3.73 21.20
N LEU A 138 8.27 3.82 19.88
CA LEU A 138 9.54 4.18 19.27
C LEU A 138 9.35 4.96 17.96
N ILE A 139 10.19 5.98 17.74
CA ILE A 139 10.30 6.70 16.47
C ILE A 139 11.72 6.50 15.94
N LEU A 140 11.83 6.11 14.67
CA LEU A 140 13.07 5.82 13.94
C LEU A 140 13.32 6.87 12.85
#